data_AF-A0A9D6L2Z1-F1
#
_entry.id   AF-A0A9D6L2Z1-F1
#
_cell.length_a   1.000
_cell.length_b   1.000
_cell.length_c   1.000
_cell.angle_alpha   90.00
_cell.angle_beta   90.00
_cell.angle_gamma   90.00
#
_symmetry.space_group_name_H-M   'P 1'
#
loop_
_entity.id
_entity.type
_entity.pdbx_description
1 polymer ?
#
loop_
_entity_poly.entity_id
_entity_poly.type
_entity_poly.pdbx_seq_one_letter_code
_entity_poly.pdbx_strand_id
1 'polypeptide(L)'
;MEVAVIGTLIPIIISIGVFITIIYIRKFANLERMAIIDKGLDPAIFKKESSSAPTLRLALLFIGAGTGLLFGYFLDRAWDMEEVAYFSMIFIFGGIGLGLAYVIEEKKMKRGA
;
A
#
# COMPACT_ATOMS: atom_id res chain seq x y z
N MET A 1 35.83 -6.60 15.83
CA MET A 1 34.75 -5.92 16.58
C MET A 1 34.13 -4.76 15.80
N GLU A 2 34.86 -4.06 14.93
CA GLU A 2 34.29 -2.91 14.18
C GLU A 2 33.23 -3.29 13.13
N VAL A 3 33.40 -4.42 12.43
CA VAL A 3 32.45 -4.87 11.39
C VAL A 3 31.06 -5.22 11.97
N ALA A 4 31.01 -5.72 13.20
CA ALA A 4 29.76 -6.05 13.89
C ALA A 4 28.99 -4.78 14.30
N VAL A 5 29.71 -3.75 14.74
CA VAL A 5 29.11 -2.44 15.09
C VAL A 5 28.51 -1.80 13.85
N ILE A 6 29.25 -1.77 12.73
CA ILE A 6 28.78 -1.22 11.44
C ILE A 6 27.52 -1.97 10.95
N GLY A 7 27.49 -3.30 11.09
CA GLY A 7 26.34 -4.12 10.71
C GLY A 7 25.06 -3.81 11.50
N THR A 8 25.17 -3.42 12.78
CA THR A 8 24.01 -3.04 13.61
C THR A 8 23.60 -1.58 13.46
N LEU A 9 24.52 -0.69 13.12
CA LEU A 9 24.26 0.75 13.03
C LEU A 9 23.40 1.11 11.81
N ILE A 10 23.61 0.41 10.68
CA ILE A 10 22.90 0.63 9.42
C ILE A 10 21.38 0.51 9.56
N PRO A 11 20.80 -0.62 10.07
CA PRO A 11 19.35 -0.75 10.20
C PRO A 11 18.75 0.25 11.20
N ILE A 12 19.50 0.64 12.23
CA ILE A 12 19.07 1.63 13.22
C ILE A 12 18.90 3.01 12.56
N ILE A 13 19.90 3.46 11.81
CA ILE A 13 19.85 4.76 11.13
C ILE A 13 18.72 4.80 10.10
N ILE A 14 18.54 3.73 9.31
CA ILE A 14 17.48 3.64 8.31
C ILE A 14 16.10 3.70 8.98
N SER A 15 15.90 2.94 10.06
CA SER A 15 14.62 2.91 10.78
C SER A 15 14.26 4.28 11.37
N ILE A 16 15.24 4.96 11.96
CA ILE A 16 15.06 6.33 12.49
C ILE A 16 14.78 7.31 11.34
N GLY A 17 15.50 7.22 10.23
CA GLY A 17 15.30 8.06 9.06
C GLY A 17 13.87 7.96 8.51
N VAL A 18 13.38 6.74 8.30
CA VAL A 18 11.99 6.50 7.84
C VAL A 18 10.98 7.07 8.82
N PHE A 19 11.18 6.86 10.12
CA PHE A 19 10.28 7.37 11.16
C PHE A 19 10.21 8.90 11.16
N ILE A 20 11.36 9.57 11.06
CA ILE A 20 11.45 11.03 10.95
C ILE A 20 10.71 11.50 9.70
N THR A 21 10.98 10.91 8.53
CA THR A 21 10.33 11.30 7.27
C THR A 21 8.81 11.21 7.36
N ILE A 22 8.26 10.14 7.94
CA ILE A 22 6.81 9.97 8.12
C ILE A 22 6.22 11.09 8.99
N ILE A 23 6.87 11.43 10.11
CA ILE A 23 6.41 12.50 11.00
C ILE A 23 6.47 13.86 10.28
N TYR A 24 7.54 14.14 9.56
CA TYR A 24 7.71 15.39 8.84
C TYR A 24 6.65 15.55 7.73
N ILE A 25 6.35 14.50 6.96
CA ILE A 25 5.28 14.54 5.96
C ILE A 25 3.93 14.91 6.62
N ARG A 26 3.59 14.31 7.77
CA ARG A 26 2.36 14.68 8.48
C ARG A 26 2.40 16.11 9.01
N LYS A 27 3.56 16.57 9.51
CA LYS A 27 3.73 17.93 10.01
C LYS A 27 3.53 18.96 8.89
N PHE A 28 4.14 18.76 7.73
CA PHE A 28 3.96 19.64 6.57
C PHE A 28 2.51 19.68 6.11
N ALA A 29 1.84 18.53 6.01
CA ALA A 29 0.42 18.48 5.65
C ALA A 29 -0.48 19.24 6.65
N ASN A 30 -0.14 19.26 7.94
CA ASN A 30 -0.87 20.03 8.95
C ASN A 30 -0.57 21.54 8.88
N LEU A 31 0.67 21.91 8.60
CA LEU A 31 1.08 23.31 8.41
C LEU A 31 0.42 23.92 7.17
N GLU A 32 0.36 23.18 6.07
CA GLU A 32 -0.35 23.58 4.85
C GLU A 32 -1.82 23.89 5.14
N ARG A 33 -2.49 23.05 5.96
CA ARG A 33 -3.90 23.29 6.34
C ARG A 33 -4.08 24.55 7.17
N MET A 34 -3.18 24.84 8.11
CA MET A 34 -3.25 26.09 8.89
C MET A 34 -3.02 27.32 8.02
N ALA A 35 -2.05 27.26 7.10
CA ALA A 35 -1.78 28.37 6.19
C ALA A 35 -2.96 28.68 5.24
N ILE A 36 -3.81 27.69 4.93
CA ILE A 36 -5.04 27.87 4.15
C ILE A 36 -6.11 28.59 5.00
N ILE A 37 -6.26 28.21 6.27
CA ILE A 37 -7.18 28.85 7.23
C ILE A 37 -6.78 30.32 7.47
N ASP A 38 -5.49 30.58 7.66
CA ASP A 38 -4.96 31.94 7.88
C ASP A 38 -5.18 32.87 6.67
N LYS A 39 -5.29 32.30 5.47
CA LYS A 39 -5.63 33.04 4.25
C LYS A 39 -7.14 33.22 4.05
N GLY A 40 -7.97 32.80 5.01
CA GLY A 40 -9.43 32.94 4.96
C GLY A 40 -10.12 31.99 3.98
N LEU A 41 -9.42 30.94 3.51
CA LEU A 41 -9.98 29.91 2.65
C LEU A 41 -10.49 28.74 3.49
N ASP A 42 -11.64 28.17 3.14
CA ASP A 42 -12.16 26.99 3.82
C ASP A 42 -11.30 25.75 3.45
N PRO A 43 -10.58 25.14 4.41
CA PRO A 43 -9.81 23.92 4.16
C PRO A 43 -10.68 22.73 3.74
N ALA A 44 -12.01 22.81 3.91
CA ALA A 44 -12.94 21.79 3.42
C ALA A 44 -12.97 21.69 1.88
N ILE A 45 -12.65 22.76 1.14
CA ILE A 45 -12.54 22.74 -0.32
C ILE A 45 -11.39 21.81 -0.76
N PHE A 46 -10.33 21.74 0.05
CA PHE A 46 -9.18 20.86 -0.17
C PHE A 46 -9.24 19.57 0.63
N LYS A 47 -10.39 19.27 1.27
CA LYS A 47 -10.62 17.98 1.89
C LYS A 47 -10.74 16.96 0.77
N LYS A 48 -9.58 16.48 0.31
CA LYS A 48 -9.43 15.24 -0.43
C LYS A 48 -10.24 14.23 0.35
N GLU A 49 -11.44 13.89 -0.15
CA GLU A 49 -12.29 12.86 0.43
C GLU A 49 -11.35 11.74 0.81
N SER A 50 -11.36 11.34 2.10
CA SER A 50 -10.47 10.32 2.61
C SER A 50 -10.63 9.11 1.72
N SER A 51 -9.76 8.97 0.72
CA SER A 51 -9.97 7.98 -0.30
C SER A 51 -9.68 6.68 0.41
N SER A 52 -10.74 5.99 0.79
CA SER A 52 -10.67 4.61 1.25
C SER A 52 -10.17 3.69 0.12
N ALA A 53 -10.07 4.23 -1.09
CA ALA A 53 -9.52 3.63 -2.30
C ALA A 53 -8.16 2.93 -2.10
N PRO A 54 -7.07 3.61 -1.67
CA PRO A 54 -5.78 2.95 -1.40
C PRO A 54 -5.86 1.78 -0.41
N THR A 55 -6.65 1.88 0.65
CA THR A 55 -6.82 0.78 1.61
C THR A 55 -7.56 -0.39 0.99
N LEU A 56 -8.60 -0.13 0.18
CA LEU A 56 -9.37 -1.16 -0.50
C LEU A 56 -8.54 -1.89 -1.56
N ARG A 57 -7.74 -1.15 -2.36
CA ARG A 57 -6.80 -1.72 -3.34
C ARG A 57 -5.79 -2.65 -2.69
N LEU A 58 -5.19 -2.21 -1.58
CA LEU A 58 -4.24 -3.03 -0.83
C LEU A 58 -4.90 -4.27 -0.25
N ALA A 59 -6.09 -4.13 0.35
CA ALA A 59 -6.81 -5.27 0.92
C ALA A 59 -7.11 -6.34 -0.14
N LEU A 60 -7.67 -5.97 -1.30
CA LEU A 60 -7.97 -6.95 -2.35
C LEU A 60 -6.70 -7.50 -3.02
N LEU A 61 -5.63 -6.72 -3.13
CA LEU A 61 -4.33 -7.23 -3.59
C LEU A 61 -3.82 -8.33 -2.63
N PHE A 62 -3.83 -8.10 -1.32
CA PHE A 62 -3.36 -9.09 -0.35
C PHE A 62 -4.25 -10.33 -0.29
N ILE A 63 -5.58 -10.16 -0.42
CA ILE A 63 -6.49 -11.30 -0.54
C ILE A 63 -6.14 -12.11 -1.79
N GLY A 64 -6.03 -11.45 -2.95
CA GLY A 64 -5.67 -12.07 -4.21
C GLY A 64 -4.32 -12.79 -4.16
N ALA A 65 -3.27 -12.12 -3.67
CA ALA A 65 -1.94 -12.70 -3.50
C ALA A 65 -1.94 -13.90 -2.54
N GLY A 66 -2.67 -13.82 -1.42
CA GLY A 66 -2.81 -14.92 -0.47
C GLY A 66 -3.49 -16.15 -1.08
N THR A 67 -4.62 -15.95 -1.77
CA THR A 67 -5.25 -17.05 -2.54
C THR A 67 -4.35 -17.57 -3.64
N GLY A 68 -3.64 -16.70 -4.36
CA GLY A 68 -2.71 -17.08 -5.41
C GLY A 68 -1.56 -17.95 -4.88
N LEU A 69 -1.05 -17.67 -3.69
CA LEU A 69 -0.03 -18.50 -3.06
C LEU A 69 -0.56 -19.90 -2.73
N LEU A 70 -1.80 -20.01 -2.21
CA LEU A 70 -2.43 -21.29 -1.92
C LEU A 70 -2.63 -22.12 -3.20
N PHE A 71 -3.13 -21.51 -4.27
CA PHE A 71 -3.30 -22.18 -5.56
C PHE A 71 -1.95 -22.51 -6.20
N GLY A 72 -0.94 -21.66 -6.05
CA GLY A 72 0.44 -21.92 -6.49
C GLY A 72 1.02 -23.17 -5.84
N TYR A 73 0.83 -23.35 -4.54
CA TYR A 73 1.25 -24.57 -3.83
C TYR A 73 0.57 -25.84 -4.35
N PHE A 74 -0.73 -25.77 -4.64
CA PHE A 74 -1.45 -26.91 -5.23
C PHE A 74 -0.94 -27.24 -6.63
N LEU A 75 -0.63 -26.21 -7.44
CA LEU A 75 -0.13 -26.37 -8.80
C LEU A 75 1.28 -26.96 -8.84
N ASP A 76 2.14 -26.46 -7.95
CA ASP A 76 3.50 -26.95 -7.73
C ASP A 76 3.50 -28.44 -7.38
N ARG A 77 2.68 -28.84 -6.40
CA ARG A 77 2.48 -30.25 -6.02
C ARG A 77 1.97 -31.16 -7.14
N ALA A 78 1.24 -30.61 -8.11
CA ALA A 78 0.58 -31.39 -9.17
C ALA A 78 1.42 -31.49 -10.46
N TRP A 79 2.17 -30.44 -10.79
CA TRP A 79 2.90 -30.33 -12.06
C TRP A 79 4.40 -30.07 -11.92
N ASP A 80 4.94 -30.06 -10.69
CA ASP A 80 6.37 -29.85 -10.39
C ASP A 80 6.92 -28.55 -11.00
N MET A 81 6.10 -27.51 -10.95
CA MET A 81 6.35 -26.21 -11.59
C MET A 81 7.12 -25.22 -10.69
N GLU A 82 7.57 -25.67 -9.51
CA GLU A 82 8.37 -24.96 -8.51
C GLU A 82 8.01 -23.47 -8.43
N GLU A 83 9.00 -22.59 -8.61
CA GLU A 83 8.87 -21.14 -8.46
C GLU A 83 7.89 -20.51 -9.47
N VAL A 84 7.79 -21.08 -10.67
CA VAL A 84 6.95 -20.54 -11.75
C VAL A 84 5.47 -20.60 -11.38
N ALA A 85 5.04 -21.67 -10.69
CA ALA A 85 3.67 -21.80 -10.21
C ALA A 85 3.30 -20.71 -9.20
N TYR A 86 4.17 -20.43 -8.22
CA TYR A 86 3.92 -19.40 -7.21
C TYR A 86 3.88 -18.00 -7.83
N PHE A 87 4.90 -17.64 -8.63
CA PHE A 87 4.94 -16.33 -9.26
C PHE A 87 3.73 -16.11 -10.17
N SER A 88 3.42 -17.09 -11.01
CA SER A 88 2.29 -16.98 -11.95
C SER A 88 0.96 -16.83 -11.22
N MET A 89 0.71 -17.63 -10.18
CA MET A 89 -0.56 -17.58 -9.46
C MET A 89 -0.70 -16.32 -8.61
N ILE A 90 0.37 -15.83 -7.97
CA ILE A 90 0.32 -14.55 -7.23
C ILE A 90 0.02 -13.39 -8.19
N PHE A 91 0.64 -13.34 -9.37
CA PHE A 91 0.38 -12.26 -10.33
C PHE A 91 -1.04 -12.35 -10.93
N ILE A 92 -1.52 -13.54 -11.23
CA ILE A 92 -2.89 -13.74 -11.76
C ILE A 92 -3.92 -13.33 -10.71
N PHE A 93 -3.90 -13.94 -9.51
CA PHE A 93 -4.91 -13.69 -8.49
C PHE A 93 -4.74 -12.32 -7.83
N GLY A 94 -3.52 -11.84 -7.63
CA GLY A 94 -3.23 -10.47 -7.18
C GLY A 94 -3.71 -9.43 -8.19
N GLY A 95 -3.50 -9.67 -9.49
CA GLY A 95 -4.00 -8.82 -10.57
C GLY A 95 -5.52 -8.77 -10.63
N ILE A 96 -6.20 -9.92 -10.49
CA ILE A 96 -7.67 -9.98 -10.39
C ILE A 96 -8.16 -9.20 -9.15
N GLY A 97 -7.49 -9.35 -8.00
CA GLY A 97 -7.81 -8.60 -6.79
C GLY A 97 -7.77 -7.08 -7.00
N LEU A 98 -6.70 -6.58 -7.63
CA LEU A 98 -6.59 -5.16 -7.99
C LEU A 98 -7.64 -4.72 -9.02
N GLY A 99 -7.93 -5.55 -10.03
CA GLY A 99 -8.97 -5.28 -11.02
C GLY A 99 -10.35 -5.13 -10.38
N LEU A 100 -10.68 -6.03 -9.44
CA LEU A 100 -11.92 -5.94 -8.66
C LEU A 100 -11.96 -4.67 -7.79
N ALA A 101 -10.83 -4.28 -7.19
CA ALA A 101 -10.76 -3.06 -6.41
C ALA A 101 -11.09 -1.83 -7.26
N TYR A 102 -10.57 -1.76 -8.49
CA TYR A 102 -10.89 -0.68 -9.43
C TYR A 102 -12.39 -0.62 -9.76
N VAL A 103 -13.00 -1.77 -10.07
CA VAL A 103 -14.45 -1.83 -10.39
C VAL A 103 -15.31 -1.42 -9.19
N ILE A 104 -14.93 -1.81 -7.97
CA ILE A 104 -15.67 -1.44 -6.75
C ILE A 104 -15.53 0.07 -6.49
N GLU A 105 -14.35 0.65 -6.68
CA GLU A 105 -14.12 2.08 -6.56
C GLU A 105 -14.89 2.89 -7.61
N GLU A 106 -14.86 2.45 -8.87
CA GLU A 106 -15.60 3.11 -9.94
C GLU A 106 -17.10 3.11 -9.64
N LYS A 107 -17.64 2.01 -9.10
CA LYS A 107 -19.04 1.93 -8.65
C LYS A 107 -19.35 2.84 -7.46
N LYS A 108 -18.42 2.99 -6.50
CA LYS A 108 -18.59 3.91 -5.37
C LYS A 108 -18.62 5.36 -5.85
N MET A 109 -17.73 5.72 -6.77
CA MET A 109 -17.66 7.07 -7.34
C MET A 109 -18.94 7.42 -8.13
N LYS A 110 -19.45 6.49 -8.95
CA LYS A 110 -20.70 6.69 -9.71
C LYS A 110 -21.97 6.73 -8.84
N ARG A 111 -21.93 6.20 -7.61
CA ARG A 111 -23.07 6.21 -6.66
C ARG A 111 -23.04 7.40 -5.70
N GLY A 112 -21.91 8.08 -5.57
CA GLY A 112 -21.72 9.27 -4.74
C GLY A 112 -21.80 10.60 -5.49
N ALA A 113 -21.98 10.55 -6.82
CA ALA A 113 -22.32 11.68 -7.70
C ALA A 113 -23.81 11.65 -8.03
#